data_AF-A0AAE1E998-F1
#
_entry.id   AF-A0AAE1E998-F1
#
_cell.length_a   1.000
_cell.length_b   1.000
_cell.length_c   1.000
_cell.angle_alpha   90.00
_cell.angle_beta   90.00
_cell.angle_gamma   90.00
#
_symmetry.space_group_name_H-M   'P 1'
#
loop_
_entity.id
_entity.type
_entity.pdbx_description
1 polymer ?
#
loop_
_entity_poly.entity_id
_entity_poly.type
_entity_poly.pdbx_seq_one_letter_code
_entity_poly.pdbx_strand_id
1 'polypeptide(L)'
;MASNGVDGESSADRNVEIWKIKKLIKSLEAARGNGTSMISLIIPPRDQIARVNKMLADEFGTASNIKSRVNRLSVLGAITSVQQRLKLYNKVPPNGLVIYCGTIITEEGKEKKVNIDFEPFRPINTSLYLCDNKFHTEALTALLADDNKFGFIVMDGNGALFGTLSGNTREVLHKFTVDLPKKHGRGGQSALRFARLRMEKRHNYVRKVAEVAVQLFISNDKPNISGLVLAGSADFKTELSQSDMFDPRLQAKIIKIVDVSYGGENGFNQAIELASDSLAHVKFIQEKKLIGRYFDEISQNTGKYVYGVTDTLTAMEMGAVDILIVWENLDIQRFVLKNHSSDEEKILHLTPDQEKDKTYFTDKETGVELELIDQMPLLEWFANNYKNFGATLEIITDRSQEGAQFVKGFGGIGGILRYQVDFQALDPTYDGLLDDFDLDDY
;
A
#
# COMPACT_ATOMS: atom_id res chain seq x y z
N MET A 1 -27.31 20.92 21.41
CA MET A 1 -26.01 20.35 21.81
C MET A 1 -26.11 18.85 21.71
N ALA A 2 -25.75 18.30 20.55
CA ALA A 2 -25.59 16.87 20.33
C ALA A 2 -24.11 16.66 19.98
N SER A 3 -23.45 15.83 20.77
CA SER A 3 -22.06 15.41 20.65
C SER A 3 -21.86 14.61 19.35
N ASN A 4 -21.19 15.20 18.37
CA ASN A 4 -20.56 14.45 17.29
C ASN A 4 -19.29 13.81 17.83
N GLY A 5 -19.42 12.56 18.28
CA GLY A 5 -18.30 11.71 18.65
C GLY A 5 -17.80 10.92 17.44
N VAL A 6 -16.48 10.99 17.25
CA VAL A 6 -15.60 9.95 16.67
C VAL A 6 -15.82 9.59 15.19
N ASP A 7 -15.16 10.35 14.30
CA ASP A 7 -14.71 9.88 12.99
C ASP A 7 -13.46 10.67 12.61
N GLY A 8 -12.30 10.16 13.00
CA GLY A 8 -11.02 10.83 12.85
C GLY A 8 -9.86 9.86 12.77
N GLU A 9 -10.02 8.75 12.05
CA GLU A 9 -8.86 7.97 11.63
C GLU A 9 -8.13 8.73 10.53
N SER A 10 -6.82 8.94 10.72
CA SER A 10 -5.99 9.60 9.73
C SER A 10 -5.96 8.77 8.45
N SER A 11 -5.78 9.39 7.28
CA SER A 11 -5.59 8.67 6.02
C SER A 11 -4.43 7.66 6.09
N ALA A 12 -3.43 7.96 6.94
CA ALA A 12 -2.31 7.08 7.25
C ALA A 12 -2.76 5.79 7.94
N ASP A 13 -3.62 5.88 8.96
CA ASP A 13 -4.13 4.73 9.71
C ASP A 13 -4.89 3.77 8.79
N ARG A 14 -5.71 4.33 7.89
CA ARG A 14 -6.42 3.56 6.87
C ARG A 14 -5.46 2.84 5.91
N ASN A 15 -4.33 3.47 5.56
CA ASN A 15 -3.31 2.84 4.72
C ASN A 15 -2.65 1.65 5.44
N VAL A 16 -2.39 1.77 6.74
CA VAL A 16 -1.87 0.69 7.57
C VAL A 16 -2.86 -0.49 7.61
N GLU A 17 -4.15 -0.23 7.78
CA GLU A 17 -5.17 -1.29 7.71
C GLU A 17 -5.21 -1.98 6.34
N ILE A 18 -5.19 -1.20 5.25
CA ILE A 18 -5.13 -1.74 3.89
C ILE A 18 -3.89 -2.62 3.70
N TRP A 19 -2.73 -2.21 4.24
CA TRP A 19 -1.52 -3.00 4.18
C TRP A 19 -1.64 -4.32 4.97
N LYS A 20 -2.21 -4.28 6.19
CA LYS A 20 -2.48 -5.50 6.98
C LYS A 20 -3.36 -6.48 6.21
N ILE A 21 -4.43 -6.00 5.58
CA ILE A 21 -5.32 -6.82 4.76
C ILE A 21 -4.60 -7.38 3.51
N LYS A 22 -3.76 -6.59 2.83
CA LYS A 22 -2.95 -7.07 1.70
C LYS A 22 -2.00 -8.20 2.12
N LYS A 23 -1.30 -8.04 3.24
CA LYS A 23 -0.40 -9.07 3.79
C LYS A 23 -1.17 -10.33 4.17
N LEU A 24 -2.33 -10.15 4.80
CA LEU A 24 -3.23 -11.25 5.15
C LEU A 24 -3.67 -12.04 3.92
N ILE A 25 -4.14 -11.35 2.87
CA ILE A 25 -4.54 -11.99 1.60
C ILE A 25 -3.38 -12.77 0.99
N LYS A 26 -2.17 -12.20 0.96
CA LYS A 26 -0.98 -12.89 0.45
C LYS A 26 -0.69 -14.18 1.23
N SER A 27 -0.85 -14.15 2.57
CA SER A 27 -0.68 -15.33 3.41
C SER A 27 -1.78 -16.39 3.20
N LEU A 28 -3.03 -15.96 3.00
CA LEU A 28 -4.18 -16.83 2.73
C LEU A 28 -4.11 -17.49 1.35
N GLU A 29 -3.61 -16.78 0.32
CA GLU A 29 -3.41 -17.31 -1.03
C GLU A 29 -2.26 -18.32 -1.11
N ALA A 30 -1.20 -18.11 -0.32
CA ALA A 30 -0.08 -19.03 -0.20
C ALA A 30 -0.45 -20.32 0.56
N ALA A 31 -1.38 -20.21 1.51
CA ALA A 31 -1.84 -21.33 2.30
C ALA A 31 -2.56 -22.40 1.46
N ARG A 32 -2.09 -23.65 1.53
CA ARG A 32 -2.76 -24.81 0.94
C ARG A 32 -3.04 -25.88 1.98
N GLY A 33 -4.26 -26.42 1.93
CA GLY A 33 -4.70 -27.52 2.77
C GLY A 33 -4.64 -28.86 2.05
N ASN A 34 -4.49 -29.94 2.82
CA ASN A 34 -4.66 -31.31 2.32
C ASN A 34 -6.16 -31.66 2.29
N GLY A 35 -6.78 -31.55 1.12
CA GLY A 35 -8.19 -31.88 0.90
C GLY A 35 -9.14 -30.69 1.09
N THR A 36 -10.44 -30.95 1.21
CA THR A 36 -11.50 -29.93 1.26
C THR A 36 -11.76 -29.50 2.70
N SER A 37 -10.82 -28.82 3.33
CA SER A 37 -10.93 -28.42 4.75
C SER A 37 -10.77 -26.93 5.00
N MET A 38 -10.71 -26.14 3.91
CA MET A 38 -10.53 -24.69 3.96
C MET A 38 -11.86 -24.01 3.73
N ILE A 39 -12.43 -23.42 4.77
CA ILE A 39 -13.68 -22.68 4.74
C ILE A 39 -13.37 -21.20 4.56
N SER A 40 -13.94 -20.63 3.50
CA SER A 40 -14.01 -19.19 3.27
C SER A 40 -15.46 -18.75 3.48
N LEU A 41 -15.71 -17.92 4.48
CA LEU A 41 -17.04 -17.42 4.82
C LEU A 41 -17.03 -15.89 4.83
N ILE A 42 -17.85 -15.27 3.99
CA ILE A 42 -18.05 -13.83 3.89
C ILE A 42 -19.52 -13.52 4.09
N ILE A 43 -19.79 -12.66 5.07
CA ILE A 43 -21.14 -12.28 5.47
C ILE A 43 -21.31 -10.78 5.18
N PRO A 44 -22.25 -10.39 4.32
CA PRO A 44 -22.46 -8.99 3.98
C PRO A 44 -23.07 -8.24 5.17
N PRO A 45 -22.90 -6.90 5.22
CA PRO A 45 -23.52 -6.11 6.26
C PRO A 45 -25.04 -6.20 6.13
N ARG A 46 -25.73 -6.17 7.27
CA ARG A 46 -27.19 -6.34 7.42
C ARG A 46 -27.72 -7.77 7.35
N ASP A 47 -26.90 -8.77 7.04
CA ASP A 47 -27.34 -10.17 7.18
C ASP A 47 -27.41 -10.57 8.67
N GLN A 48 -28.14 -11.65 8.96
CA GLN A 48 -28.33 -12.14 10.32
C GLN A 48 -27.40 -13.31 10.62
N ILE A 49 -26.67 -13.21 11.74
CA ILE A 49 -25.79 -14.29 12.21
C ILE A 49 -26.55 -15.61 12.41
N ALA A 50 -27.80 -15.55 12.88
CA ALA A 50 -28.63 -16.73 13.09
C ALA A 50 -28.85 -17.54 11.79
N ARG A 51 -29.01 -16.86 10.65
CA ARG A 51 -29.17 -17.51 9.34
C ARG A 51 -27.90 -18.25 8.95
N VAL A 52 -26.74 -17.62 9.13
CA VAL A 52 -25.43 -18.23 8.84
C VAL A 52 -25.16 -19.40 9.78
N ASN A 53 -25.49 -19.28 11.06
CA ASN A 53 -25.31 -20.36 12.02
C ASN A 53 -26.20 -21.57 11.69
N LYS A 54 -27.43 -21.35 11.21
CA LYS A 54 -28.30 -22.42 10.70
C LYS A 54 -27.68 -23.11 9.48
N MET A 55 -27.20 -22.33 8.50
CA MET A 55 -26.52 -22.87 7.32
C MET A 55 -25.32 -23.75 7.72
N LEU A 56 -24.47 -23.28 8.65
CA LEU A 56 -23.32 -24.06 9.14
C LEU A 56 -23.76 -25.35 9.87
N ALA A 57 -24.90 -25.35 10.56
CA ALA A 57 -25.44 -26.55 11.19
C ALA A 57 -25.95 -27.58 10.16
N ASP A 58 -26.61 -27.11 9.10
CA ASP A 58 -27.07 -27.97 7.99
C ASP A 58 -25.87 -28.57 7.22
N GLU A 59 -24.82 -27.78 7.00
CA GLU A 59 -23.55 -28.20 6.40
C GLU A 59 -22.80 -29.21 7.29
N PHE A 60 -22.80 -29.00 8.61
CA PHE A 60 -22.25 -29.98 9.56
C PHE A 60 -22.96 -31.33 9.47
N GLY A 61 -24.30 -31.31 9.39
CA GLY A 61 -25.11 -32.51 9.19
C GLY A 61 -24.78 -33.23 7.88
N THR A 62 -24.63 -32.49 6.79
CA THR A 62 -24.28 -33.05 5.47
C THR A 62 -22.86 -33.62 5.46
N ALA A 63 -21.90 -32.93 6.08
CA ALA A 63 -20.51 -33.38 6.19
C ALA A 63 -20.35 -34.67 7.01
N SER A 64 -21.28 -34.99 7.93
CA SER A 64 -21.26 -36.24 8.69
C SER A 64 -21.39 -37.50 7.80
N ASN A 65 -22.01 -37.36 6.63
CA ASN A 65 -22.21 -38.44 5.65
C ASN A 65 -20.97 -38.72 4.78
N ILE A 66 -19.88 -37.95 4.92
CA ILE A 66 -18.64 -38.19 4.18
C ILE A 66 -18.05 -39.56 4.55
N LYS A 67 -17.80 -40.41 3.54
CA LYS A 67 -17.30 -41.78 3.73
C LYS A 67 -15.85 -41.84 4.21
N SER A 68 -15.00 -40.93 3.72
CA SER A 68 -13.59 -40.87 4.13
C SER A 68 -13.48 -40.37 5.56
N ARG A 69 -12.97 -41.21 6.47
CA ARG A 69 -12.84 -40.88 7.91
C ARG A 69 -12.00 -39.62 8.12
N VAL A 70 -10.87 -39.51 7.42
CA VAL A 70 -9.92 -38.39 7.57
C VAL A 70 -10.58 -37.10 7.07
N ASN A 71 -11.09 -37.09 5.83
CA ASN A 71 -11.72 -35.89 5.26
C ASN A 71 -12.94 -35.44 6.07
N ARG A 72 -13.75 -36.39 6.56
CA ARG A 72 -14.90 -36.09 7.41
C ARG A 72 -14.48 -35.37 8.69
N LEU A 73 -13.45 -35.87 9.39
CA LEU A 73 -12.98 -35.24 10.62
C LEU A 73 -12.42 -33.83 10.38
N SER A 74 -11.69 -33.63 9.27
CA SER A 74 -11.17 -32.31 8.90
C SER A 74 -12.29 -31.31 8.61
N VAL A 75 -13.29 -31.69 7.81
CA VAL A 75 -14.44 -30.82 7.48
C VAL A 75 -15.26 -30.49 8.73
N LEU A 76 -15.59 -31.49 9.55
CA LEU A 76 -16.34 -31.26 10.79
C LEU A 76 -15.57 -30.37 11.76
N GLY A 77 -14.25 -30.55 11.86
CA GLY A 77 -13.36 -29.72 12.68
C GLY A 77 -13.33 -28.26 12.22
N ALA A 78 -13.26 -28.03 10.90
CA ALA A 78 -13.30 -26.69 10.31
C ALA A 78 -14.65 -25.99 10.57
N ILE A 79 -15.78 -26.67 10.31
CA ILE A 79 -17.12 -26.11 10.55
C ILE A 79 -17.32 -25.78 12.03
N THR A 80 -16.88 -26.67 12.93
CA THR A 80 -16.96 -26.43 14.39
C THR A 80 -16.16 -25.19 14.79
N SER A 81 -14.98 -25.00 14.20
CA SER A 81 -14.11 -23.85 14.48
C SER A 81 -14.74 -22.55 13.99
N VAL A 82 -15.35 -22.53 12.80
CA VAL A 82 -16.12 -21.37 12.30
C VAL A 82 -17.31 -21.07 13.20
N GLN A 83 -18.08 -22.07 13.61
CA GLN A 83 -19.22 -21.88 14.52
C GLN A 83 -18.78 -21.31 15.88
N GLN A 84 -17.64 -21.74 16.42
CA GLN A 84 -17.09 -21.18 17.65
C GLN A 84 -16.68 -19.72 17.50
N ARG A 85 -16.08 -19.33 16.37
CA ARG A 85 -15.75 -17.93 16.07
C ARG A 85 -17.01 -17.08 15.87
N LEU A 86 -17.99 -17.59 15.13
CA LEU A 86 -19.24 -16.88 14.85
C LEU A 86 -20.01 -16.55 16.14
N LYS A 87 -19.89 -17.38 17.20
CA LYS A 87 -20.48 -17.11 18.52
C LYS A 87 -19.89 -15.90 19.25
N LEU A 88 -18.69 -15.45 18.89
CA LEU A 88 -18.10 -14.24 19.47
C LEU A 88 -18.82 -12.97 19.00
N TYR A 89 -19.54 -13.06 17.88
CA TYR A 89 -20.27 -11.94 17.29
C TYR A 89 -21.77 -12.05 17.59
N ASN A 90 -22.32 -11.04 18.26
CA ASN A 90 -23.76 -10.95 18.51
C ASN A 90 -24.54 -10.47 17.27
N LYS A 91 -23.92 -9.62 16.45
CA LYS A 91 -24.48 -9.05 15.21
C LYS A 91 -23.36 -8.89 14.19
N VAL A 92 -23.70 -8.98 12.90
CA VAL A 92 -22.74 -8.70 11.83
C VAL A 92 -22.30 -7.23 11.93
N PRO A 93 -20.98 -6.95 11.97
CA PRO A 93 -20.43 -5.59 11.97
C PRO A 93 -20.89 -4.75 10.77
N PRO A 94 -20.79 -3.40 10.83
CA PRO A 94 -21.32 -2.52 9.80
C PRO A 94 -20.69 -2.70 8.41
N ASN A 95 -19.44 -3.16 8.32
CA ASN A 95 -18.77 -3.44 7.04
C ASN A 95 -18.88 -4.91 6.59
N GLY A 96 -19.55 -5.76 7.37
CA GLY A 96 -19.62 -7.21 7.14
C GLY A 96 -18.63 -7.98 8.00
N LEU A 97 -18.57 -9.29 7.81
CA LEU A 97 -17.69 -10.18 8.56
C LEU A 97 -17.03 -11.18 7.62
N VAL A 98 -15.72 -11.33 7.74
CA VAL A 98 -14.93 -12.29 6.97
C VAL A 98 -14.31 -13.30 7.94
N ILE A 99 -14.51 -14.58 7.67
CA ILE A 99 -13.97 -15.69 8.47
C ILE A 99 -13.28 -16.67 7.54
N TYR A 100 -11.99 -16.89 7.78
CA TYR A 100 -11.20 -17.95 7.17
C TYR A 100 -10.84 -18.98 8.22
N CYS A 101 -11.16 -20.25 7.94
CA CYS A 101 -10.88 -21.34 8.86
C CYS A 101 -10.42 -22.58 8.11
N GLY A 102 -9.36 -23.21 8.56
CA GLY A 102 -8.92 -24.48 7.99
C GLY A 102 -7.64 -25.00 8.60
N THR A 103 -7.24 -26.19 8.16
CA THR A 103 -5.97 -26.82 8.53
C THR A 103 -5.00 -26.69 7.38
N ILE A 104 -3.92 -25.94 7.59
CA ILE A 104 -2.84 -25.78 6.61
C ILE A 104 -1.64 -26.62 7.03
N ILE A 105 -0.80 -26.97 6.06
CA ILE A 105 0.47 -27.64 6.33
C ILE A 105 1.56 -26.59 6.27
N THR A 106 2.30 -26.45 7.37
CA THR A 106 3.48 -25.57 7.43
C THR A 106 4.66 -26.21 6.69
N GLU A 107 5.70 -25.44 6.36
CA GLU A 107 6.90 -25.95 5.67
C GLU A 107 7.58 -27.11 6.42
N GLU A 108 7.44 -27.17 7.75
CA GLU A 108 7.92 -28.29 8.58
C GLU A 108 7.07 -29.57 8.48
N GLY A 109 6.04 -29.60 7.64
CA GLY A 109 5.12 -30.73 7.49
C GLY A 109 4.13 -30.92 8.66
N LYS A 110 4.11 -30.02 9.65
CA LYS A 110 3.14 -30.01 10.75
C LYS A 110 1.81 -29.39 10.31
N GLU A 111 0.71 -29.94 10.83
CA GLU A 111 -0.63 -29.38 10.63
C GLU A 111 -0.86 -28.20 11.58
N LYS A 112 -1.14 -27.02 11.03
CA LYS A 112 -1.50 -25.81 11.78
C LYS A 112 -2.95 -25.44 11.49
N LYS A 113 -3.75 -25.28 12.54
CA LYS A 113 -5.11 -24.74 12.43
C LYS A 113 -5.04 -23.23 12.29
N VAL A 114 -5.59 -22.70 11.21
CA VAL A 114 -5.72 -21.27 10.93
C VAL A 114 -7.15 -20.87 11.14
N ASN A 115 -7.36 -19.93 12.06
CA ASN A 115 -8.65 -19.34 12.36
C ASN A 115 -8.48 -17.83 12.38
N ILE A 116 -9.00 -17.16 11.36
CA ILE A 116 -8.89 -15.72 11.18
C ILE A 116 -10.29 -15.16 11.00
N ASP A 117 -10.66 -14.20 11.84
CA ASP A 117 -11.90 -13.47 11.76
C ASP A 117 -11.62 -11.97 11.90
N PHE A 118 -12.17 -11.16 11.00
CA PHE A 118 -12.01 -9.71 11.02
C PHE A 118 -13.15 -8.99 10.29
N GLU A 119 -13.35 -7.73 10.64
CA GLU A 119 -14.21 -6.80 9.91
C GLU A 119 -13.40 -6.12 8.79
N PRO A 120 -13.87 -6.12 7.52
CA PRO A 120 -13.17 -5.45 6.43
C PRO A 120 -13.27 -3.91 6.53
N PHE A 121 -12.27 -3.20 6.01
CA PHE A 121 -12.19 -1.73 6.00
C PHE A 121 -13.22 -1.04 5.08
N ARG A 122 -13.98 -1.82 4.30
CA ARG A 122 -15.07 -1.36 3.41
C ARG A 122 -16.20 -2.38 3.43
N PRO A 123 -17.46 -1.93 3.32
CA PRO A 123 -18.62 -2.82 3.31
C PRO A 123 -18.61 -3.77 2.12
N ILE A 124 -18.72 -5.08 2.39
CA ILE A 124 -18.75 -6.13 1.37
C ILE A 124 -20.18 -6.54 1.05
N ASN A 125 -20.63 -6.38 -0.20
CA ASN A 125 -21.99 -6.79 -0.59
C ASN A 125 -22.13 -8.25 -1.03
N THR A 126 -21.02 -9.00 -1.11
CA THR A 126 -21.01 -10.40 -1.53
C THR A 126 -21.14 -11.33 -0.33
N SER A 127 -22.10 -12.25 -0.38
CA SER A 127 -22.13 -13.41 0.52
C SER A 127 -21.42 -14.58 -0.14
N LEU A 128 -20.48 -15.21 0.57
CA LEU A 128 -19.72 -16.35 0.08
C LEU A 128 -19.57 -17.40 1.18
N TYR A 129 -19.85 -18.66 0.86
CA TYR A 129 -19.49 -19.81 1.68
C TYR A 129 -18.96 -20.88 0.73
N LEU A 130 -17.67 -21.20 0.87
CA LEU A 130 -17.00 -22.22 0.07
C LEU A 130 -16.08 -23.05 0.96
N CYS A 131 -16.08 -24.36 0.74
CA CYS A 131 -15.17 -25.32 1.34
C CYS A 131 -14.32 -25.94 0.22
N ASP A 132 -13.04 -25.60 0.15
CA ASP A 132 -12.11 -26.09 -0.87
C ASP A 132 -10.75 -26.45 -0.23
N ASN A 133 -9.73 -26.71 -1.05
CA ASN A 133 -8.34 -26.94 -0.63
C ASN A 133 -7.51 -25.65 -0.49
N LYS A 134 -8.09 -24.50 -0.84
CA LYS A 134 -7.49 -23.17 -0.76
C LYS A 134 -8.50 -22.16 -0.22
N PHE A 135 -8.01 -21.03 0.29
CA PHE A 135 -8.89 -19.93 0.65
C PHE A 135 -9.27 -19.10 -0.58
N HIS A 136 -10.52 -18.65 -0.61
CA HIS A 136 -11.08 -17.78 -1.65
C HIS A 136 -11.01 -16.33 -1.18
N THR A 137 -10.07 -15.57 -1.75
CA THR A 137 -9.78 -14.18 -1.41
C THR A 137 -10.28 -13.18 -2.47
N GLU A 138 -10.95 -13.65 -3.53
CA GLU A 138 -11.30 -12.83 -4.70
C GLU A 138 -12.15 -11.60 -4.31
N ALA A 139 -13.07 -11.79 -3.36
CA ALA A 139 -13.91 -10.71 -2.83
C ALA A 139 -13.10 -9.64 -2.08
N LEU A 140 -12.04 -10.01 -1.38
CA LEU A 140 -11.17 -9.07 -0.67
C LEU A 140 -10.22 -8.34 -1.64
N THR A 141 -9.70 -9.06 -2.63
CA THR A 141 -8.83 -8.47 -3.66
C THR A 141 -9.58 -7.41 -4.47
N ALA A 142 -10.88 -7.61 -4.72
CA ALA A 142 -11.74 -6.62 -5.36
C ALA A 142 -11.87 -5.32 -4.53
N LEU A 143 -11.93 -5.41 -3.18
CA LEU A 143 -11.98 -4.21 -2.32
C LEU A 143 -10.69 -3.41 -2.33
N LEU A 144 -9.55 -4.09 -2.55
CA LEU A 144 -8.23 -3.49 -2.65
C LEU A 144 -7.97 -2.88 -4.03
N ALA A 145 -8.68 -3.32 -5.07
CA ALA A 145 -8.49 -2.87 -6.46
C ALA A 145 -9.03 -1.46 -6.72
N ASP A 146 -9.90 -0.93 -5.85
CA ASP A 146 -10.41 0.44 -5.91
C ASP A 146 -9.42 1.46 -5.34
N ASP A 147 -8.17 1.42 -5.81
CA ASP A 147 -7.32 2.61 -5.80
C ASP A 147 -7.86 3.56 -6.89
N ASN A 148 -8.01 4.84 -6.54
CA ASN A 148 -8.50 5.86 -7.47
C ASN A 148 -7.57 5.95 -8.68
N LYS A 149 -8.03 5.43 -9.83
CA LYS A 149 -7.32 5.54 -11.11
C LYS A 149 -7.54 6.93 -11.68
N PHE A 150 -6.48 7.65 -12.02
CA PHE A 150 -6.53 8.95 -12.67
C PHE A 150 -6.04 8.83 -14.11
N GLY A 151 -6.77 9.43 -15.04
CA GLY A 151 -6.38 9.52 -16.44
C GLY A 151 -5.55 10.77 -16.69
N PHE A 152 -4.60 10.67 -17.61
CA PHE A 152 -3.81 11.79 -18.11
C PHE A 152 -3.85 11.79 -19.63
N ILE A 153 -4.13 12.97 -20.19
CA ILE A 153 -4.01 13.23 -21.63
C ILE A 153 -2.98 14.32 -21.79
N VAL A 154 -1.83 13.98 -22.37
CA VAL A 154 -0.77 14.94 -22.69
C VAL A 154 -0.83 15.25 -24.18
N MET A 155 -1.24 16.46 -24.51
CA MET A 155 -1.32 16.96 -25.88
C MET A 155 -0.11 17.82 -26.21
N ASP A 156 0.53 17.53 -27.35
CA ASP A 156 1.61 18.34 -27.89
C ASP A 156 1.43 18.52 -29.41
N GLY A 157 2.09 19.53 -29.98
CA GLY A 157 2.04 19.79 -31.42
C GLY A 157 2.57 18.64 -32.29
N ASN A 158 3.35 17.73 -31.70
CA ASN A 158 3.97 16.58 -32.38
C ASN A 158 3.26 15.23 -32.07
N GLY A 159 2.32 15.19 -31.12
CA GLY A 159 1.70 13.93 -30.70
C GLY A 159 0.82 14.05 -29.46
N ALA A 160 0.09 12.97 -29.16
CA ALA A 160 -0.66 12.83 -27.92
C ALA A 160 -0.23 11.56 -27.17
N LEU A 161 -0.22 11.64 -25.84
CA LEU A 161 0.01 10.51 -24.96
C LEU A 161 -1.17 10.37 -23.99
N PHE A 162 -1.63 9.13 -23.81
CA PHE A 162 -2.68 8.74 -22.88
C PHE A 162 -2.04 7.83 -21.84
N GLY A 163 -2.16 8.22 -20.58
CA GLY A 163 -1.62 7.48 -19.46
C GLY A 163 -2.61 7.39 -18.32
N THR A 164 -2.35 6.48 -17.40
CA THR A 164 -3.07 6.39 -16.14
C THR A 164 -2.10 6.36 -14.98
N LEU A 165 -2.52 6.96 -13.86
CA LEU A 165 -1.85 6.88 -12.57
C LEU A 165 -2.80 6.19 -11.61
N SER A 166 -2.40 5.06 -11.04
CA SER A 166 -3.19 4.31 -10.05
C SER A 166 -2.33 4.06 -8.82
N GLY A 167 -2.65 4.71 -7.70
CA GLY A 167 -1.80 4.63 -6.51
C GLY A 167 -0.37 5.06 -6.84
N ASN A 168 0.57 4.09 -6.78
CA ASN A 168 2.00 4.23 -7.09
C ASN A 168 2.40 3.50 -8.39
N THR A 169 1.48 3.28 -9.34
CA THR A 169 1.83 2.85 -10.70
C THR A 169 1.46 3.93 -11.70
N ARG A 170 2.43 4.28 -12.56
CA ARG A 170 2.18 4.99 -13.80
C ARG A 170 2.17 3.99 -14.95
N GLU A 171 1.20 4.11 -15.84
CA GLU A 171 1.07 3.27 -17.02
C GLU A 171 0.79 4.16 -18.24
N VAL A 172 1.56 3.97 -19.31
CA VAL A 172 1.30 4.62 -20.60
C VAL A 172 0.43 3.67 -21.41
N LEU A 173 -0.84 4.04 -21.63
CA LEU A 173 -1.80 3.20 -22.34
C LEU A 173 -1.60 3.28 -23.85
N HIS A 174 -1.45 4.49 -24.36
CA HIS A 174 -1.35 4.72 -25.79
C HIS A 174 -0.59 6.00 -26.10
N LYS A 175 0.16 6.00 -27.19
CA LYS A 175 0.79 7.21 -27.74
C LYS A 175 0.74 7.18 -29.25
N PHE A 176 0.48 8.33 -29.85
CA PHE A 176 0.59 8.50 -31.30
C PHE A 176 1.17 9.86 -31.64
N THR A 177 1.86 9.93 -32.77
CA THR A 177 2.46 11.15 -33.29
C THR A 177 1.57 11.77 -34.36
N VAL A 178 1.70 13.09 -34.54
CA VAL A 178 1.01 13.87 -35.57
C VAL A 178 1.97 14.90 -36.14
N ASP A 179 1.85 15.13 -37.45
CA ASP A 179 2.56 16.21 -38.13
C ASP A 179 1.58 17.32 -38.51
N LEU A 180 1.58 18.38 -37.69
CA LEU A 180 0.71 19.54 -37.86
C LEU A 180 1.42 20.64 -38.66
N PRO A 181 0.75 21.27 -39.65
CA PRO A 181 1.33 22.38 -40.40
C PRO A 181 1.74 23.53 -39.47
N LYS A 182 3.00 23.96 -39.57
CA LYS A 182 3.52 25.08 -38.77
C LYS A 182 2.91 26.40 -39.24
N LYS A 183 2.91 27.39 -38.35
CA LYS A 183 2.46 28.75 -38.67
C LYS A 183 3.53 29.37 -39.57
N HIS A 184 3.18 29.75 -40.78
CA HIS A 184 4.06 30.44 -41.70
C HIS A 184 3.45 31.77 -42.11
N GLY A 185 4.24 32.84 -42.04
CA GLY A 185 3.86 34.17 -42.55
C GLY A 185 4.17 34.37 -44.03
N ARG A 186 4.76 33.36 -44.69
CA ARG A 186 5.11 33.39 -46.12
C ARG A 186 4.03 32.68 -46.92
N GLY A 187 3.46 33.34 -47.93
CA GLY A 187 2.39 32.74 -48.74
C GLY A 187 1.63 33.69 -49.67
N GLY A 188 1.78 35.01 -49.54
CA GLY A 188 1.06 35.97 -50.40
C GLY A 188 -0.45 35.71 -50.41
N GLN A 189 -1.05 35.60 -51.60
CA GLN A 189 -2.46 35.28 -51.79
C GLN A 189 -2.88 33.90 -51.21
N SER A 190 -1.95 32.96 -51.11
CA SER A 190 -2.22 31.61 -50.59
C SER A 190 -2.14 31.51 -49.06
N ALA A 191 -1.76 32.59 -48.36
CA ALA A 191 -1.61 32.60 -46.91
C ALA A 191 -2.90 32.19 -46.17
N LEU A 192 -4.07 32.67 -46.63
CA LEU A 192 -5.37 32.35 -46.05
C LEU A 192 -5.71 30.86 -46.20
N ARG A 193 -5.39 30.27 -47.35
CA ARG A 193 -5.59 28.83 -47.61
C ARG A 193 -4.72 27.97 -46.67
N PHE A 194 -3.45 28.33 -46.48
CA PHE A 194 -2.57 27.61 -45.56
C PHE A 194 -3.01 27.74 -44.10
N ALA A 195 -3.52 28.91 -43.70
CA ALA A 195 -4.12 29.10 -42.39
C ALA A 195 -5.35 28.20 -42.19
N ARG A 196 -6.24 28.10 -43.20
CA ARG A 196 -7.41 27.22 -43.15
C ARG A 196 -7.02 25.75 -43.05
N LEU A 197 -6.11 25.27 -43.89
CA LEU A 197 -5.60 23.88 -43.84
C LEU A 197 -4.96 23.53 -42.49
N ARG A 198 -4.27 24.49 -41.88
CA ARG A 198 -3.70 24.33 -40.54
C ARG A 198 -4.79 24.19 -39.48
N MET A 199 -5.81 25.05 -39.49
CA MET A 199 -6.92 24.95 -38.52
C MET A 199 -7.73 23.66 -38.71
N GLU A 200 -7.94 23.23 -39.95
CA GLU A 200 -8.60 21.98 -40.28
C GLU A 200 -7.83 20.76 -39.75
N LYS A 201 -6.51 20.70 -39.97
CA LYS A 201 -5.68 19.62 -39.40
C LYS A 201 -5.64 19.63 -37.87
N ARG A 202 -5.65 20.81 -37.25
CA ARG A 202 -5.73 20.94 -35.78
C ARG A 202 -7.07 20.42 -35.25
N HIS A 203 -8.17 20.80 -35.88
CA HIS A 203 -9.50 20.31 -35.51
C HIS A 203 -9.60 18.79 -35.64
N ASN A 204 -9.07 18.21 -36.73
CA ASN A 204 -9.00 16.76 -36.90
C ASN A 204 -8.11 16.08 -35.84
N TYR A 205 -7.03 16.73 -35.41
CA TYR A 205 -6.20 16.23 -34.32
C TYR A 205 -6.94 16.23 -32.98
N VAL A 206 -7.62 17.32 -32.62
CA VAL A 206 -8.45 17.39 -31.40
C VAL A 206 -9.55 16.32 -31.43
N ARG A 207 -10.21 16.12 -32.58
CA ARG A 207 -11.20 15.05 -32.76
C ARG A 207 -10.60 13.66 -32.51
N LYS A 208 -9.46 13.36 -33.14
CA LYS A 208 -8.78 12.07 -32.96
C LYS A 208 -8.40 11.85 -31.49
N VAL A 209 -7.92 12.87 -30.79
CA VAL A 209 -7.58 12.78 -29.37
C VAL A 209 -8.84 12.51 -28.53
N ALA A 210 -9.95 13.21 -28.80
CA ALA A 210 -11.21 12.99 -28.11
C ALA A 210 -11.76 11.56 -28.31
N GLU A 211 -11.75 11.06 -29.54
CA GLU A 211 -12.21 9.70 -29.86
C GLU A 211 -11.35 8.62 -29.18
N VAL A 212 -10.02 8.78 -29.19
CA VAL A 212 -9.12 7.85 -28.52
C VAL A 212 -9.27 7.91 -27.00
N ALA A 213 -9.55 9.08 -26.42
CA ALA A 213 -9.83 9.23 -24.99
C ALA A 213 -11.06 8.41 -24.57
N VAL A 214 -12.13 8.43 -25.39
CA VAL A 214 -13.34 7.65 -25.15
C VAL A 214 -13.05 6.15 -25.18
N GLN A 215 -12.29 5.69 -26.17
CA GLN A 215 -11.93 4.27 -26.29
C GLN A 215 -11.11 3.74 -25.10
N LEU A 216 -10.27 4.59 -24.50
CA LEU A 216 -9.36 4.19 -23.41
C LEU A 216 -9.95 4.40 -22.02
N PHE A 217 -10.68 5.50 -21.79
CA PHE A 217 -11.15 5.90 -20.46
C PHE A 217 -12.61 5.57 -20.19
N ILE A 218 -13.36 5.08 -21.17
CA ILE A 218 -14.73 4.57 -20.99
C ILE A 218 -14.74 3.08 -21.26
N SER A 219 -15.27 2.31 -20.32
CA SER A 219 -15.48 0.86 -20.45
C SER A 219 -16.88 0.51 -19.95
N ASN A 220 -17.65 -0.25 -20.72
CA ASN A 220 -19.04 -0.60 -20.37
C ASN A 220 -19.90 0.61 -19.98
N ASP A 221 -19.88 1.66 -20.82
CA ASP A 221 -20.64 2.91 -20.64
C ASP A 221 -20.32 3.71 -19.36
N LYS A 222 -19.27 3.37 -18.62
CA LYS A 222 -18.83 4.10 -17.43
C LYS A 222 -17.37 4.51 -17.54
N PRO A 223 -17.00 5.72 -17.07
CA PRO A 223 -15.60 6.10 -16.95
C PRO A 223 -14.87 5.13 -16.01
N ASN A 224 -13.74 4.60 -16.47
CA ASN A 224 -12.87 3.72 -15.66
C ASN A 224 -11.93 4.51 -14.73
N ILE A 225 -11.94 5.84 -14.84
CA ILE A 225 -11.12 6.77 -14.05
C ILE A 225 -11.97 7.57 -13.07
N SER A 226 -11.41 7.79 -11.90
CA SER A 226 -11.95 8.66 -10.84
C SER A 226 -11.86 10.14 -11.23
N GLY A 227 -10.83 10.52 -11.99
CA GLY A 227 -10.63 11.85 -12.54
C GLY A 227 -9.62 11.90 -13.67
N LEU A 228 -9.61 13.02 -14.39
CA LEU A 228 -8.85 13.24 -15.62
C LEU A 228 -8.03 14.53 -15.51
N VAL A 229 -6.76 14.47 -15.91
CA VAL A 229 -5.89 15.64 -16.03
C VAL A 229 -5.56 15.86 -17.50
N LEU A 230 -5.82 17.08 -17.98
CA LEU A 230 -5.43 17.50 -19.33
C LEU A 230 -4.12 18.28 -19.24
N ALA A 231 -3.05 17.73 -19.81
CA ALA A 231 -1.76 18.38 -19.87
C ALA A 231 -1.39 18.73 -21.31
N GLY A 232 -0.62 19.77 -21.52
CA GLY A 232 -0.08 20.08 -22.84
C GLY A 232 0.55 21.44 -22.96
N SER A 233 1.24 21.66 -24.08
CA SER A 233 1.78 22.97 -24.44
C SER A 233 0.72 23.82 -25.16
N ALA A 234 0.65 25.11 -24.82
CA ALA A 234 -0.30 26.06 -25.41
C ALA A 234 -1.79 25.69 -25.22
N ASP A 235 -2.66 26.27 -26.06
CA ASP A 235 -4.13 26.24 -25.90
C ASP A 235 -4.80 24.94 -26.36
N PHE A 236 -4.08 23.94 -26.88
CA PHE A 236 -4.68 22.72 -27.42
C PHE A 236 -5.53 21.94 -26.38
N LYS A 237 -5.06 21.90 -25.13
CA LYS A 237 -5.80 21.27 -24.03
C LYS A 237 -7.07 22.04 -23.65
N THR A 238 -7.05 23.36 -23.77
CA THR A 238 -8.20 24.24 -23.55
C THR A 238 -9.23 24.05 -24.66
N GLU A 239 -8.77 24.00 -25.92
CA GLU A 239 -9.61 23.70 -27.09
C GLU A 239 -10.28 22.32 -26.94
N LEU A 240 -9.55 21.29 -26.50
CA LEU A 240 -10.14 19.98 -26.23
C LEU A 240 -11.22 20.03 -25.14
N SER A 241 -10.91 20.68 -24.00
CA SER A 241 -11.83 20.77 -22.86
C SER A 241 -13.11 21.56 -23.15
N GLN A 242 -13.05 22.53 -24.06
CA GLN A 242 -14.20 23.36 -24.45
C GLN A 242 -14.92 22.83 -25.69
N SER A 243 -14.38 21.82 -26.37
CA SER A 243 -14.97 21.29 -27.59
C SER A 243 -16.19 20.41 -27.30
N ASP A 244 -17.24 20.57 -28.11
CA ASP A 244 -18.41 19.68 -28.10
C ASP A 244 -18.10 18.25 -28.58
N MET A 245 -16.88 18.03 -29.10
CA MET A 245 -16.40 16.72 -29.56
C MET A 245 -15.92 15.84 -28.40
N PHE A 246 -15.63 16.44 -27.24
CA PHE A 246 -15.18 15.70 -26.09
C PHE A 246 -16.36 15.11 -25.33
N ASP A 247 -16.26 13.84 -24.91
CA ASP A 247 -17.39 13.16 -24.28
C ASP A 247 -17.78 13.84 -22.95
N PRO A 248 -19.07 14.21 -22.76
CA PRO A 248 -19.52 14.92 -21.55
C PRO A 248 -19.21 14.16 -20.25
N ARG A 249 -19.18 12.82 -20.28
CA ARG A 249 -18.89 11.99 -19.10
C ARG A 249 -17.43 12.15 -18.67
N LEU A 250 -16.51 12.28 -19.62
CA LEU A 250 -15.10 12.55 -19.34
C LEU A 250 -14.87 14.03 -18.99
N GLN A 251 -15.61 14.94 -19.63
CA GLN A 251 -15.52 16.37 -19.35
C GLN A 251 -15.88 16.68 -17.89
N ALA A 252 -16.93 16.06 -17.35
CA ALA A 252 -17.32 16.16 -15.94
C ALA A 252 -16.26 15.61 -14.96
N LYS A 253 -15.30 14.83 -15.45
CA LYS A 253 -14.23 14.21 -14.66
C LYS A 253 -12.90 14.96 -14.76
N ILE A 254 -12.83 16.09 -15.48
CA ILE A 254 -11.62 16.90 -15.56
C ILE A 254 -11.37 17.57 -14.19
N ILE A 255 -10.22 17.26 -13.58
CA ILE A 255 -9.81 17.82 -12.29
C ILE A 255 -8.98 19.09 -12.50
N LYS A 256 -7.99 19.02 -13.39
CA LYS A 256 -7.03 20.10 -13.62
C LYS A 256 -6.56 20.10 -15.07
N ILE A 257 -6.34 21.32 -15.56
CA ILE A 257 -5.67 21.58 -16.84
C ILE A 257 -4.28 22.10 -16.50
N VAL A 258 -3.23 21.46 -17.02
CA VAL A 258 -1.83 21.71 -16.65
C VAL A 258 -1.02 22.12 -17.87
N ASP A 259 -0.33 23.25 -17.75
CA ASP A 259 0.69 23.68 -18.71
C ASP A 259 1.99 22.89 -18.48
N VAL A 260 2.42 22.13 -19.50
CA VAL A 260 3.72 21.44 -19.48
C VAL A 260 4.63 21.96 -20.58
N SER A 261 5.92 22.01 -20.30
CA SER A 261 6.93 22.55 -21.22
C SER A 261 7.33 21.54 -22.29
N TYR A 262 7.19 20.25 -22.00
CA TYR A 262 7.56 19.15 -22.88
C TYR A 262 6.35 18.27 -23.19
N GLY A 263 6.33 17.67 -24.38
CA GLY A 263 5.36 16.63 -24.75
C GLY A 263 5.82 15.21 -24.39
N GLY A 264 4.98 14.22 -24.69
CA GLY A 264 5.32 12.81 -24.52
C GLY A 264 5.49 12.38 -23.07
N GLU A 265 6.41 11.43 -22.82
CA GLU A 265 6.61 10.81 -21.49
C GLU A 265 7.24 11.78 -20.48
N ASN A 266 8.12 12.68 -20.91
CA ASN A 266 8.68 13.71 -20.04
C ASN A 266 7.60 14.71 -19.62
N GLY A 267 6.75 15.12 -20.56
CA GLY A 267 5.57 15.94 -20.28
C GLY A 267 4.58 15.25 -19.33
N PHE A 268 4.43 13.93 -19.45
CA PHE A 268 3.59 13.14 -18.55
C PHE A 268 4.11 13.19 -17.11
N ASN A 269 5.43 13.07 -16.89
CA ASN A 269 6.00 13.17 -15.55
C ASN A 269 5.84 14.56 -14.94
N GLN A 270 6.09 15.59 -15.74
CA GLN A 270 5.89 16.98 -15.31
C GLN A 270 4.41 17.25 -14.99
N ALA A 271 3.49 16.70 -15.78
CA ALA A 271 2.06 16.81 -15.52
C ALA A 271 1.65 16.17 -14.20
N ILE A 272 2.20 15.00 -13.87
CA ILE A 272 1.94 14.32 -12.58
C ILE A 272 2.42 15.21 -11.42
N GLU A 273 3.60 15.80 -11.54
CA GLU A 273 4.18 16.65 -10.50
C GLU A 273 3.37 17.95 -10.29
N LEU A 274 2.96 18.61 -11.37
CA LEU A 274 2.15 19.84 -11.29
C LEU A 274 0.68 19.58 -10.91
N ALA A 275 0.17 18.39 -11.21
CA ALA A 275 -1.16 17.97 -10.80
C ALA A 275 -1.20 17.42 -9.37
N SER A 276 -0.04 17.25 -8.72
CA SER A 276 0.11 16.65 -7.40
C SER A 276 -0.82 17.24 -6.34
N ASP A 277 -0.88 18.57 -6.26
CA ASP A 277 -1.73 19.28 -5.29
C ASP A 277 -3.23 19.04 -5.48
N SER A 278 -3.67 18.87 -6.73
CA SER A 278 -5.09 18.63 -7.06
C SER A 278 -5.43 17.15 -7.05
N LEU A 279 -4.40 16.30 -7.13
CA LEU A 279 -4.44 14.87 -6.97
C LEU A 279 -4.07 14.46 -5.53
N ALA A 280 -4.24 15.35 -4.55
CA ALA A 280 -3.80 15.15 -3.16
C ALA A 280 -4.35 13.87 -2.49
N HIS A 281 -5.33 13.19 -3.09
CA HIS A 281 -5.84 11.88 -2.67
C HIS A 281 -5.09 10.69 -3.30
N VAL A 282 -4.01 10.91 -4.06
CA VAL A 282 -3.18 9.85 -4.66
C VAL A 282 -2.00 9.53 -3.74
N LYS A 283 -1.92 8.27 -3.31
CA LYS A 283 -0.88 7.75 -2.39
C LYS A 283 0.55 8.07 -2.85
N PHE A 284 0.84 7.99 -4.15
CA PHE A 284 2.18 8.27 -4.69
C PHE A 284 2.69 9.67 -4.43
N ILE A 285 1.81 10.67 -4.56
CA ILE A 285 2.18 12.07 -4.36
C ILE A 285 2.42 12.35 -2.88
N GLN A 286 1.59 11.77 -2.01
CA GLN A 286 1.78 11.86 -0.56
C GLN A 286 3.11 11.22 -0.15
N GLU A 287 3.42 10.04 -0.69
CA GLU A 287 4.68 9.31 -0.46
C GLU A 287 5.90 10.13 -0.91
N LYS A 288 5.89 10.66 -2.14
CA LYS A 288 6.99 11.52 -2.66
C LYS A 288 7.18 12.76 -1.78
N LYS A 289 6.09 13.41 -1.37
CA LYS A 289 6.13 14.61 -0.52
C LYS A 289 6.64 14.30 0.89
N LEU A 290 6.25 13.15 1.45
CA LEU A 290 6.69 12.69 2.76
C LEU A 290 8.20 12.42 2.76
N ILE A 291 8.68 11.65 1.78
CA ILE A 291 10.12 11.33 1.65
C ILE A 291 10.92 12.60 1.30
N GLY A 292 10.36 13.49 0.48
CA GLY A 292 10.95 14.80 0.21
C GLY A 292 11.16 15.61 1.49
N ARG A 293 10.14 15.70 2.35
CA ARG A 293 10.25 16.36 3.66
C ARG A 293 11.32 15.71 4.54
N TYR A 294 11.41 14.38 4.53
CA TYR A 294 12.45 13.66 5.27
C TYR A 294 13.87 14.02 4.76
N PHE A 295 14.08 14.07 3.45
CA PHE A 295 15.36 14.50 2.87
C PHE A 295 15.66 15.98 3.10
N ASP A 296 14.64 16.84 3.17
CA ASP A 296 14.82 18.25 3.49
C ASP A 296 15.41 18.42 4.90
N GLU A 297 14.91 17.68 5.90
CA GLU A 297 15.45 17.71 7.28
C GLU A 297 16.92 17.26 7.33
N ILE A 298 17.30 16.26 6.52
CA ILE A 298 18.71 15.83 6.38
C ILE A 298 19.54 16.93 5.73
N SER A 299 19.05 17.51 4.62
CA SER A 299 19.79 18.53 3.86
C SER A 299 20.01 19.82 4.65
N GLN A 300 19.07 20.19 5.52
CA GLN A 300 19.10 21.39 6.34
C GLN A 300 19.86 21.20 7.66
N ASN A 301 20.33 19.98 7.98
CA ASN A 301 21.01 19.63 9.23
C ASN A 301 20.23 20.07 10.49
N THR A 302 18.90 19.93 10.47
CA THR A 302 18.06 20.29 11.62
C THR A 302 18.18 19.31 12.79
N GLY A 303 18.77 18.13 12.54
CA GLY A 303 18.89 17.03 13.50
C GLY A 303 17.54 16.36 13.85
N LYS A 304 16.47 16.64 13.08
CA LYS A 304 15.12 16.11 13.32
C LYS A 304 14.79 14.89 12.46
N TYR A 305 15.77 14.02 12.25
CA TYR A 305 15.59 12.79 11.49
C TYR A 305 16.28 11.65 12.22
N VAL A 306 15.82 10.43 11.97
CA VAL A 306 16.44 9.20 12.45
C VAL A 306 16.41 8.17 11.33
N TYR A 307 17.45 7.35 11.25
CA TYR A 307 17.56 6.23 10.32
C TYR A 307 18.21 5.04 11.00
N GLY A 308 18.00 3.84 10.45
CA GLY A 308 18.52 2.62 11.07
C GLY A 308 17.62 2.09 12.20
N VAL A 309 17.68 0.78 12.43
CA VAL A 309 16.73 0.08 13.30
C VAL A 309 16.92 0.45 14.77
N THR A 310 18.16 0.44 15.25
CA THR A 310 18.52 0.74 16.64
C THR A 310 18.09 2.14 17.03
N ASP A 311 18.46 3.12 16.22
CA ASP A 311 18.27 4.53 16.51
C ASP A 311 16.78 4.88 16.37
N THR A 312 16.09 4.30 15.39
CA THR A 312 14.64 4.50 15.24
C THR A 312 13.86 3.91 16.41
N LEU A 313 14.26 2.76 16.94
CA LEU A 313 13.62 2.14 18.10
C LEU A 313 13.86 2.93 19.38
N THR A 314 15.10 3.35 19.64
CA THR A 314 15.42 4.20 20.81
C THR A 314 14.69 5.53 20.74
N ALA A 315 14.65 6.18 19.57
CA ALA A 315 13.86 7.40 19.36
C ALA A 315 12.35 7.18 19.62
N MET A 316 11.84 6.00 19.29
CA MET A 316 10.44 5.63 19.48
C MET A 316 10.12 5.36 20.94
N GLU A 317 11.01 4.66 21.67
CA GLU A 317 10.90 4.44 23.12
C GLU A 317 10.94 5.76 23.90
N MET A 318 11.70 6.74 23.42
CA MET A 318 11.73 8.10 23.97
C MET A 318 10.49 8.94 23.60
N GLY A 319 9.63 8.46 22.70
CA GLY A 319 8.47 9.21 22.20
C GLY A 319 8.83 10.43 21.34
N ALA A 320 10.05 10.45 20.78
CA ALA A 320 10.57 11.57 19.99
C ALA A 320 10.11 11.55 18.53
N VAL A 321 9.70 10.38 18.02
CA VAL A 321 9.28 10.20 16.62
C VAL A 321 7.90 10.81 16.39
N ASP A 322 7.80 11.69 15.41
CA ASP A 322 6.51 12.22 14.93
C ASP A 322 5.92 11.29 13.87
N ILE A 323 6.68 11.09 12.78
CA ILE A 323 6.29 10.26 11.64
C ILE A 323 7.33 9.16 11.47
N LEU A 324 6.89 7.91 11.62
CA LEU A 324 7.69 6.73 11.36
C LEU A 324 7.48 6.30 9.90
N ILE A 325 8.56 6.25 9.13
CA ILE A 325 8.56 5.90 7.70
C ILE A 325 9.18 4.51 7.56
N VAL A 326 8.40 3.54 7.08
CA VAL A 326 8.86 2.16 6.93
C VAL A 326 8.54 1.63 5.53
N TRP A 327 9.50 0.96 4.93
CA TRP A 327 9.32 0.30 3.63
C TRP A 327 8.46 -0.96 3.74
N GLU A 328 7.53 -1.17 2.80
CA GLU A 328 6.56 -2.27 2.82
C GLU A 328 7.19 -3.68 2.81
N ASN A 329 8.38 -3.82 2.22
CA ASN A 329 9.10 -5.09 2.11
C ASN A 329 10.34 -5.10 3.01
N LEU A 330 10.25 -4.48 4.19
CA LEU A 330 11.34 -4.51 5.17
C LEU A 330 11.63 -5.95 5.63
N ASP A 331 12.75 -6.49 5.18
CA ASP A 331 13.23 -7.82 5.52
C ASP A 331 13.99 -7.80 6.86
N ILE A 332 13.29 -7.45 7.94
CA ILE A 332 13.85 -7.46 9.30
C ILE A 332 12.86 -8.16 10.22
N GLN A 333 13.35 -9.12 11.00
CA GLN A 333 12.56 -9.87 11.96
C GLN A 333 12.92 -9.46 13.39
N ARG A 334 11.89 -9.37 14.22
CA ARG A 334 12.01 -9.13 15.66
C ARG A 334 11.90 -10.47 16.38
N PHE A 335 12.96 -10.84 17.09
CA PHE A 335 13.04 -12.03 17.93
C PHE A 335 13.00 -11.62 19.38
N VAL A 336 12.10 -12.23 20.16
CA VAL A 336 12.12 -12.15 21.62
C VAL A 336 12.74 -13.44 22.12
N LEU A 337 13.96 -13.31 22.64
CA LEU A 337 14.74 -14.41 23.17
C LEU A 337 14.76 -14.32 24.70
N LYS A 338 14.70 -15.47 25.37
CA LYS A 338 14.78 -15.52 26.84
C LYS A 338 15.91 -16.42 27.28
N ASN A 339 16.69 -15.93 28.24
CA ASN A 339 17.73 -16.74 28.87
C ASN A 339 17.10 -17.59 30.00
N HIS A 340 17.29 -18.90 29.93
CA HIS A 340 16.76 -19.83 30.94
C HIS A 340 17.41 -19.63 32.33
N SER A 341 18.59 -19.01 32.38
CA SER A 341 19.35 -18.84 33.63
C SER A 341 19.11 -17.50 34.34
N SER A 342 18.85 -16.41 33.61
CA SER A 342 18.64 -15.07 34.19
C SER A 342 17.19 -14.58 34.14
N ASP A 343 16.29 -15.30 33.46
CA ASP A 343 14.90 -14.87 33.18
C ASP A 343 14.80 -13.56 32.38
N GLU A 344 15.92 -13.00 31.92
CA GLU A 344 15.97 -11.75 31.15
C GLU A 344 15.55 -11.97 29.70
N GLU A 345 14.73 -11.05 29.19
CA GLU A 345 14.27 -11.00 27.81
C GLU A 345 15.20 -10.12 26.97
N LYS A 346 15.79 -10.70 25.92
CA LYS A 346 16.63 -10.00 24.95
C LYS A 346 15.88 -9.90 23.64
N ILE A 347 15.66 -8.66 23.19
CA ILE A 347 14.99 -8.38 21.92
C ILE A 347 16.07 -8.16 20.86
N LEU A 348 16.07 -8.99 19.81
CA LEU A 348 16.98 -8.85 18.67
C LEU A 348 16.21 -8.50 17.40
N HIS A 349 16.83 -7.66 16.58
CA HIS A 349 16.33 -7.28 15.26
C HIS A 349 17.35 -7.74 14.23
N LEU A 350 17.03 -8.80 13.50
CA LEU A 350 17.98 -9.47 12.60
C LEU A 350 17.48 -9.43 11.16
N THR A 351 18.40 -9.26 10.22
CA THR A 351 18.13 -9.48 8.79
C THR A 351 18.20 -10.99 8.46
N PRO A 352 17.60 -11.44 7.34
CA PRO A 352 17.64 -12.86 6.91
C PRO A 352 19.03 -13.45 6.76
N ASP A 353 20.06 -12.61 6.54
CA ASP A 353 21.44 -13.07 6.47
C ASP A 353 22.06 -13.23 7.86
N GLN A 354 21.72 -12.35 8.80
CA GLN A 354 22.13 -12.46 10.20
C GLN A 354 21.40 -13.60 10.93
N GLU A 355 20.18 -13.96 10.49
CA GLU A 355 19.43 -15.11 11.01
C GLU A 355 20.17 -16.45 10.81
N LYS A 356 20.97 -16.57 9.74
CA LYS A 356 21.76 -17.79 9.46
C LYS A 356 22.92 -17.97 10.42
N ASP A 357 23.37 -16.88 11.06
CA ASP A 357 24.49 -16.87 11.98
C ASP A 357 24.03 -17.29 13.38
N LYS A 358 24.33 -18.54 13.74
CA LYS A 358 24.00 -19.13 15.05
C LYS A 358 24.61 -18.39 16.25
N THR A 359 25.59 -17.53 16.03
CA THR A 359 26.26 -16.71 17.04
C THR A 359 25.37 -15.64 17.65
N TYR A 360 24.25 -15.28 17.01
CA TYR A 360 23.28 -14.33 17.56
C TYR A 360 22.26 -14.99 18.51
N PHE A 361 22.12 -16.31 18.44
CA PHE A 361 21.21 -17.10 19.29
C PHE A 361 21.92 -17.73 20.49
N THR A 362 23.25 -17.63 20.55
CA THR A 362 24.05 -18.00 21.71
C THR A 362 24.48 -16.75 22.45
N ASP A 363 24.30 -16.74 23.77
CA ASP A 363 24.73 -15.63 24.59
C ASP A 363 26.27 -15.64 24.69
N LYS A 364 26.92 -14.52 24.31
CA LYS A 364 28.39 -14.46 24.15
C LYS A 364 29.14 -14.63 25.48
N GLU A 365 28.49 -14.36 26.60
CA GLU A 365 29.10 -14.44 27.94
C GLU A 365 28.86 -15.77 28.64
N THR A 366 27.70 -16.40 28.43
CA THR A 366 27.30 -17.62 29.14
C THR A 366 27.37 -18.89 28.28
N GLY A 367 27.44 -18.75 26.95
CA GLY A 367 27.46 -19.88 26.01
C GLY A 367 26.15 -20.67 25.96
N VAL A 368 25.10 -20.17 26.62
CA VAL A 368 23.77 -20.80 26.66
C VAL A 368 22.98 -20.39 25.41
N GLU A 369 22.30 -21.36 24.78
CA GLU A 369 21.37 -21.11 23.69
C GLU A 369 20.12 -20.40 24.26
N LEU A 370 19.78 -19.24 23.71
CA LEU A 370 18.62 -18.49 24.11
C LEU A 370 17.35 -19.12 23.53
N GLU A 371 16.30 -19.26 24.35
CA GLU A 371 15.04 -19.84 23.91
C GLU A 371 14.23 -18.79 23.13
N LEU A 372 13.76 -19.16 21.94
CA LEU A 372 12.90 -18.33 21.11
C LEU A 372 11.47 -18.36 21.65
N ILE A 373 11.00 -17.23 22.16
CA ILE A 373 9.62 -17.07 22.65
C ILE A 373 8.71 -16.66 21.50
N ASP A 374 9.08 -15.59 20.81
CA ASP A 374 8.25 -14.99 19.78
C ASP A 374 9.09 -14.49 18.62
N GLN A 375 8.53 -14.65 17.42
CA GLN A 375 9.14 -14.26 16.15
C GLN A 375 8.07 -13.55 15.33
N MET A 376 8.29 -12.26 15.08
CA MET A 376 7.36 -11.47 14.29
C MET A 376 8.12 -10.50 13.37
N PRO A 377 7.64 -10.29 12.12
CA PRO A 377 8.22 -9.28 11.23
C PRO A 377 8.16 -7.88 11.87
N LEU A 378 9.25 -7.11 11.77
CA LEU A 378 9.37 -5.82 12.45
C LEU A 378 8.29 -4.82 12.00
N LEU A 379 7.98 -4.77 10.70
CA LEU A 379 6.91 -3.93 10.16
C LEU A 379 5.53 -4.28 10.74
N GLU A 380 5.28 -5.55 11.05
CA GLU A 380 4.02 -5.98 11.68
C GLU A 380 3.94 -5.57 13.15
N TRP A 381 5.07 -5.65 13.86
CA TRP A 381 5.18 -5.11 15.21
C TRP A 381 4.89 -3.61 15.23
N PHE A 382 5.48 -2.83 14.31
CA PHE A 382 5.19 -1.40 14.19
C PHE A 382 3.71 -1.16 13.93
N ALA A 383 3.10 -1.86 12.98
CA ALA A 383 1.69 -1.69 12.64
C ALA A 383 0.71 -2.00 13.79
N ASN A 384 1.14 -2.77 14.80
CA ASN A 384 0.33 -3.07 15.99
C ASN A 384 0.60 -2.10 17.15
N ASN A 385 1.83 -1.60 17.30
CA ASN A 385 2.26 -0.85 18.49
C ASN A 385 2.52 0.64 18.28
N TYR A 386 2.56 1.14 17.04
CA TYR A 386 2.89 2.56 16.74
C TYR A 386 2.01 3.56 17.52
N LYS A 387 0.73 3.24 17.72
CA LYS A 387 -0.22 4.09 18.47
C LYS A 387 0.19 4.30 19.93
N ASN A 388 0.87 3.33 20.55
CA ASN A 388 1.32 3.42 21.95
C ASN A 388 2.45 4.42 22.13
N PHE A 389 3.28 4.62 21.10
CA PHE A 389 4.41 5.56 21.11
C PHE A 389 4.02 6.97 20.66
N GLY A 390 2.75 7.17 20.27
CA GLY A 390 2.27 8.46 19.79
C GLY A 390 2.86 8.90 18.45
N ALA A 391 3.45 7.98 17.67
CA ALA A 391 3.96 8.23 16.33
C ALA A 391 2.90 7.91 15.27
N THR A 392 2.97 8.54 14.09
CA THR A 392 2.17 8.14 12.92
C THR A 392 3.00 7.21 12.03
N LEU A 393 2.49 6.02 11.72
CA LEU A 393 3.15 5.07 10.83
C LEU A 393 2.75 5.33 9.37
N GLU A 394 3.74 5.58 8.52
CA GLU A 394 3.59 5.71 7.08
C GLU A 394 4.38 4.60 6.37
N ILE A 395 3.66 3.80 5.58
CA ILE A 395 4.24 2.69 4.83
C ILE A 395 4.50 3.16 3.40
N ILE A 396 5.76 3.06 2.97
CA ILE A 396 6.22 3.52 1.66
C ILE A 396 6.67 2.35 0.77
N THR A 397 6.88 2.63 -0.51
CA THR A 397 7.37 1.67 -1.51
C THR A 397 8.66 2.20 -2.17
N ASP A 398 9.31 1.35 -2.96
CA ASP A 398 10.54 1.67 -3.70
C ASP A 398 10.29 2.07 -5.17
N ARG A 399 9.03 2.33 -5.54
CA ARG A 399 8.63 2.63 -6.92
C ARG A 399 8.99 4.04 -7.38
N SER A 400 9.07 4.98 -6.44
CA SER A 400 9.56 6.34 -6.67
C SER A 400 11.09 6.37 -6.63
N GLN A 401 11.71 7.37 -7.28
CA GLN A 401 13.16 7.56 -7.21
C GLN A 401 13.60 7.86 -5.78
N GLU A 402 12.82 8.68 -5.07
CA GLU A 402 13.02 9.05 -3.68
C GLU A 402 12.87 7.84 -2.75
N GLY A 403 11.85 6.99 -2.99
CA GLY A 403 11.66 5.73 -2.28
C GLY A 403 12.82 4.77 -2.48
N ALA A 404 13.31 4.61 -3.71
CA ALA A 404 14.48 3.79 -4.00
C ALA A 404 15.75 4.32 -3.30
N GLN A 405 15.92 5.64 -3.18
CA GLN A 405 17.02 6.25 -2.41
C GLN A 405 16.86 6.01 -0.91
N PHE A 406 15.65 6.10 -0.38
CA PHE A 406 15.38 5.82 1.04
C PHE A 406 15.70 4.37 1.39
N VAL A 407 15.26 3.40 0.57
CA VAL A 407 15.54 1.98 0.81
C VAL A 407 17.03 1.66 0.70
N LYS A 408 17.69 2.10 -0.40
CA LYS A 408 19.11 1.77 -0.64
C LYS A 408 20.08 2.55 0.23
N GLY A 409 19.76 3.80 0.58
CA GLY A 409 20.63 4.69 1.32
C GLY A 409 20.47 4.58 2.84
N PHE A 410 19.25 4.38 3.33
CA PHE A 410 18.91 4.45 4.76
C PHE A 410 18.35 3.13 5.31
N GLY A 411 18.41 2.03 4.54
CA GLY A 411 18.01 0.69 5.01
C GLY A 411 16.50 0.47 5.10
N GLY A 412 15.68 1.35 4.50
CA GLY A 412 14.23 1.18 4.42
C GLY A 412 13.47 1.43 5.73
N ILE A 413 14.13 1.98 6.76
CA ILE A 413 13.51 2.42 8.01
C ILE A 413 14.07 3.76 8.43
N GLY A 414 13.18 4.66 8.85
CA GLY A 414 13.56 5.95 9.40
C GLY A 414 12.36 6.70 9.95
N GLY A 415 12.60 7.92 10.41
CA GLY A 415 11.54 8.74 10.97
C GLY A 415 11.89 10.21 11.00
N ILE A 416 10.84 11.03 11.07
CA ILE A 416 10.94 12.47 11.33
C ILE A 416 10.68 12.67 12.82
N LEU A 417 11.62 13.33 13.51
CA LEU A 417 11.56 13.58 14.94
C LEU A 417 10.85 14.91 15.24
N ARG A 418 10.18 14.99 16.40
CA ARG A 418 9.55 16.23 16.90
C ARG A 418 10.60 17.25 17.34
N TYR A 419 11.67 16.77 17.95
CA TYR A 419 12.79 17.54 18.46
C TYR A 419 14.10 16.81 18.14
N GLN A 420 15.20 17.55 18.17
CA GLN A 420 16.52 17.00 17.92
C GLN A 420 16.92 16.06 19.06
N VAL A 421 17.41 14.88 18.71
CA VAL A 421 17.95 13.88 19.65
C VAL A 421 19.39 13.61 19.25
N ASP A 422 20.28 13.57 20.25
CA ASP A 422 21.68 13.21 20.03
C ASP A 422 21.87 11.72 20.28
N PHE A 423 21.96 10.95 19.19
CA PHE A 423 22.11 9.50 19.24
C PHE A 423 23.54 9.07 19.63
N GLN A 424 24.54 9.95 19.47
CA GLN A 424 25.93 9.63 19.82
C GLN A 424 26.15 9.55 21.34
N ALA A 425 25.39 10.34 22.11
CA ALA A 425 25.43 10.34 23.57
C ALA A 425 24.73 9.12 24.21
N LEU A 426 24.01 8.33 23.42
CA LEU A 426 23.20 7.19 23.87
C LEU A 426 23.81 5.84 23.53
N ASP A 427 24.88 5.81 22.74
CA ASP A 427 25.59 4.58 22.41
C ASP A 427 26.58 4.25 23.55
N PRO A 428 26.32 3.20 24.36
CA PRO A 428 27.21 2.82 25.47
C PRO A 428 28.59 2.36 25.00
N THR A 429 28.82 2.18 23.69
CA THR A 429 30.15 1.88 23.16
C THR A 429 31.06 3.10 23.01
N TYR A 430 30.52 4.32 23.04
CA TYR A 430 31.32 5.55 22.91
C TYR A 430 31.96 6.02 24.23
N ASP A 431 31.38 5.68 25.38
CA ASP A 431 31.91 6.07 26.70
C ASP A 431 33.21 5.33 27.09
N GLY A 432 33.64 4.33 26.31
CA GLY A 432 34.85 3.54 26.57
C GLY A 432 36.15 4.04 25.92
N LEU A 433 36.13 5.14 25.17
CA LEU A 433 37.27 5.59 24.36
C LEU A 433 37.92 6.91 24.84
N LEU A 434 37.45 7.51 25.94
CA LEU A 434 37.96 8.80 26.43
C LEU A 434 38.82 8.72 27.70
N ASP A 435 39.08 7.53 28.25
CA ASP A 435 39.71 7.39 29.57
C ASP A 435 41.20 7.00 29.58
N ASP A 436 41.92 7.09 28.46
CA ASP A 436 43.34 6.65 28.41
C ASP A 436 44.30 7.57 27.62
N PHE A 437 44.10 8.89 27.70
CA PHE A 437 45.16 9.85 27.40
C PHE A 437 45.86 10.29 28.70
N ASP A 438 46.73 9.42 29.21
CA ASP A 438 47.72 9.81 30.22
C ASP A 438 48.60 10.92 29.64
N LEU A 439 48.45 12.11 30.21
CA LEU A 439 49.09 13.36 29.81
C LEU A 439 50.43 13.58 30.53
N ASP A 440 51.15 12.49 30.81
CA ASP A 440 52.46 12.49 31.44
C ASP A 440 53.45 11.67 30.61
N ASP A 441 53.87 12.21 29.48
CA ASP A 441 55.24 12.04 29.00
C ASP A 441 55.60 13.20 28.06
N TYR A 442 56.48 14.06 28.58
CA TYR A 442 57.02 15.28 27.97
C TYR A 442 58.44 15.04 27.45
#